data_AF-A0A9X9M0Y5-F1
#
_entry.id   AF-A0A9X9M0Y5-F1
#
_cell.length_a   1.000
_cell.length_b   1.000
_cell.length_c   1.000
_cell.angle_alpha   90.00
_cell.angle_beta   90.00
_cell.angle_gamma   90.00
#
_symmetry.space_group_name_H-M   'P 1'
#
loop_
_entity.id
_entity.type
_entity.pdbx_description
1 polymer ?
#
loop_
_entity_poly.entity_id
_entity_poly.type
_entity_poly.pdbx_seq_one_letter_code
_entity_poly.pdbx_strand_id
1 'polypeptide(L)'
;LEDLDLSYNNLEQLPWEALGRLGNVNTLGLDHNLLASVPAGAFSRLHKLARLDMTSNRLTTIPPDPLFSRLPLLARPRGSPASALVLAFGGNPLHCNCELVWLRRLAREDDLEACASPPALGGRYFWAVGEEEFVCEPPVVTHRSPPLAVPAGRPAALRCRAVGDPEPRVRWVSPQGRLVGNSSRARAFPNGTLELLVTEPGDGGIFTCIAANAAGEATAAVELTVGPPPPPQLANSTSCDPPRDGDPDALTPPSAASASAKAADPGPPTDRGVQVTEHGATAALVQWPDQRPIPGIRMYQIQYNSSADDILVYRMIPADSRSFLLSDLASGRTYDLCVLAVYEDSATGLTATRPVGCARFSTEPALRPCGSPHAPFLGGTMIIALGGVIVASVLVFIFVLLMRYKVHGGQPPGKAKAPAPVSSVCSQTNGALGPTPAPPAPEPA
;
A
#
# COMPACT_ATOMS: atom_id res chain seq x y z
N LEU A 1 -6.04 -28.49 30.21
CA LEU A 1 -6.20 -27.03 30.33
C LEU A 1 -7.49 -26.68 29.62
N GLU A 2 -8.42 -26.06 30.34
CA GLU A 2 -9.74 -25.67 29.83
C GLU A 2 -9.90 -24.14 29.87
N ASP A 3 -9.30 -23.47 30.84
CA ASP A 3 -9.18 -22.02 30.85
C ASP A 3 -7.70 -21.62 30.87
N LEU A 4 -7.34 -20.61 30.08
CA LEU A 4 -6.00 -20.03 30.01
C LEU A 4 -6.13 -18.52 30.06
N ASP A 5 -5.72 -17.94 31.19
CA ASP A 5 -5.65 -16.51 31.40
C ASP A 5 -4.18 -16.05 31.32
N LEU A 6 -3.90 -15.14 30.39
CA LEU A 6 -2.62 -14.47 30.18
C LEU A 6 -2.79 -12.94 30.20
N SER A 7 -3.94 -12.46 30.69
CA SER A 7 -4.31 -11.05 30.65
C SER A 7 -3.45 -10.20 31.59
N TYR A 8 -3.39 -8.87 31.35
CA TYR A 8 -2.60 -7.92 32.13
C TYR A 8 -1.09 -8.26 32.20
N ASN A 9 -0.50 -8.61 31.06
CA ASN A 9 0.92 -8.90 30.92
C ASN A 9 1.59 -8.00 29.87
N ASN A 10 2.90 -8.15 29.67
CA ASN A 10 3.67 -7.40 28.66
C ASN A 10 3.98 -8.28 27.43
N LEU A 11 3.06 -9.15 27.00
CA LEU A 11 3.32 -10.10 25.92
C LEU A 11 3.24 -9.41 24.57
N GLU A 12 4.38 -9.27 23.89
CA GLU A 12 4.46 -8.79 22.51
C GLU A 12 4.18 -9.91 21.48
N GLN A 13 4.46 -11.17 21.86
CA GLN A 13 4.29 -12.36 21.04
C GLN A 13 3.88 -13.56 21.91
N LEU A 14 3.26 -14.56 21.28
CA LEU A 14 2.91 -15.84 21.88
C LEU A 14 3.48 -17.02 21.08
N PRO A 15 3.73 -18.18 21.69
CA PRO A 15 4.03 -19.41 20.98
C PRO A 15 2.74 -20.00 20.36
N TRP A 16 2.22 -19.35 19.32
CA TRP A 16 0.93 -19.68 18.68
C TRP A 16 0.78 -21.15 18.30
N GLU A 17 1.86 -21.79 17.83
CA GLU A 17 1.92 -23.23 17.52
C GLU A 17 1.72 -24.16 18.74
N ALA A 18 2.10 -23.71 19.93
CA ALA A 18 1.85 -24.43 21.17
C ALA A 18 0.43 -24.15 21.70
N LEU A 19 -0.01 -22.89 21.62
CA LEU A 19 -1.36 -22.46 21.97
C LEU A 19 -2.41 -23.24 21.17
N GLY A 20 -2.25 -23.35 19.85
CA GLY A 20 -3.13 -24.11 18.96
C GLY A 20 -3.16 -25.64 19.21
N ARG A 21 -2.30 -26.19 20.08
CA ARG A 21 -2.41 -27.60 20.50
C ARG A 21 -3.38 -27.79 21.67
N LEU A 22 -3.82 -26.71 22.31
CA LEU A 22 -4.69 -26.73 23.49
C LEU A 22 -6.17 -26.88 23.11
N GLY A 23 -6.51 -27.88 22.29
CA GLY A 23 -7.86 -28.07 21.73
C GLY A 23 -9.00 -28.32 22.74
N ASN A 24 -8.69 -28.38 24.04
CA ASN A 24 -9.67 -28.44 25.14
C ASN A 24 -9.97 -27.08 25.79
N VAL A 25 -9.34 -25.98 25.35
CA VAL A 25 -9.56 -24.66 25.95
C VAL A 25 -10.92 -24.09 25.53
N ASN A 26 -11.69 -23.67 26.54
CA ASN A 26 -12.99 -23.02 26.51
C ASN A 26 -12.86 -21.49 26.65
N THR A 27 -11.95 -21.02 27.52
CA THR A 27 -11.69 -19.58 27.75
C THR A 27 -10.22 -19.26 27.51
N LEU A 28 -9.96 -18.24 26.68
CA LEU A 28 -8.62 -17.69 26.44
C LEU A 28 -8.65 -16.17 26.67
N GLY A 29 -8.04 -15.73 27.77
CA GLY A 29 -7.83 -14.32 28.09
C GLY A 29 -6.44 -13.88 27.65
N LEU A 30 -6.37 -12.88 26.75
CA LEU A 30 -5.14 -12.25 26.26
C LEU A 30 -5.19 -10.72 26.41
N ASP A 31 -6.18 -10.18 27.13
CA ASP A 31 -6.41 -8.74 27.21
C ASP A 31 -5.30 -7.98 27.96
N HIS A 32 -5.21 -6.67 27.74
CA HIS A 32 -4.21 -5.80 28.37
C HIS A 32 -2.77 -6.33 28.18
N ASN A 33 -2.39 -6.52 26.92
CA ASN A 33 -1.08 -7.01 26.49
C ASN A 33 -0.50 -6.13 25.37
N LEU A 34 0.62 -6.55 24.75
CA LEU A 34 1.33 -5.80 23.72
C LEU A 34 1.31 -6.50 22.35
N LEU A 35 0.40 -7.45 22.14
CA LEU A 35 0.37 -8.31 20.94
C LEU A 35 0.12 -7.45 19.70
N ALA A 36 1.07 -7.44 18.78
CA ALA A 36 1.00 -6.63 17.56
C ALA A 36 0.28 -7.32 16.39
N SER A 37 0.24 -8.66 16.38
CA SER A 37 -0.44 -9.44 15.34
C SER A 37 -0.79 -10.85 15.83
N VAL A 38 -1.80 -11.45 15.20
CA VAL A 38 -2.15 -12.87 15.33
C VAL A 38 -1.87 -13.54 13.97
N PRO A 39 -1.18 -14.70 13.91
CA PRO A 39 -0.98 -15.40 12.64
C PRO A 39 -2.27 -16.09 12.18
N ALA A 40 -2.47 -16.16 10.86
CA ALA A 40 -3.62 -16.85 10.28
C ALA A 40 -3.66 -18.33 10.71
N GLY A 41 -4.82 -18.80 11.17
CA GLY A 41 -5.00 -20.17 11.66
C GLY A 41 -4.55 -20.42 13.11
N ALA A 42 -4.13 -19.39 13.87
CA ALA A 42 -3.72 -19.52 15.27
C ALA A 42 -4.76 -20.22 16.17
N PHE A 43 -6.05 -20.05 15.87
CA PHE A 43 -7.15 -20.59 16.67
C PHE A 43 -7.87 -21.75 15.98
N SER A 44 -7.46 -22.12 14.76
CA SER A 44 -8.09 -23.12 13.90
C SER A 44 -8.40 -24.46 14.57
N ARG A 45 -7.59 -24.87 15.56
CA ARG A 45 -7.69 -26.14 16.32
C ARG A 45 -8.39 -26.01 17.68
N LEU A 46 -8.72 -24.80 18.12
CA LEU A 46 -9.35 -24.52 19.42
C LEU A 46 -10.87 -24.76 19.35
N HIS A 47 -11.25 -25.98 18.95
CA HIS A 47 -12.63 -26.31 18.60
C HIS A 47 -13.63 -26.29 19.77
N LYS A 48 -13.19 -26.13 21.02
CA LYS A 48 -14.03 -25.93 22.21
C LYS A 48 -14.12 -24.48 22.68
N LEU A 49 -13.34 -23.56 22.10
CA LEU A 49 -13.25 -22.19 22.59
C LEU A 49 -14.61 -21.49 22.47
N ALA A 50 -15.07 -20.98 23.62
CA ALA A 50 -16.33 -20.27 23.80
C ALA A 50 -16.10 -18.79 24.12
N ARG A 51 -14.95 -18.42 24.68
CA ARG A 51 -14.55 -17.02 24.91
C ARG A 51 -13.08 -16.77 24.53
N LEU A 52 -12.85 -15.73 23.74
CA LEU A 52 -11.55 -15.19 23.37
C LEU A 52 -11.54 -13.69 23.63
N ASP A 53 -10.78 -13.24 24.64
CA ASP A 53 -10.56 -11.81 24.88
C ASP A 53 -9.17 -11.40 24.39
N MET A 54 -9.11 -10.37 23.56
CA MET A 54 -7.90 -9.74 23.02
C MET A 54 -7.98 -8.21 23.15
N THR A 55 -8.82 -7.70 24.06
CA THR A 55 -8.96 -6.25 24.27
C THR A 55 -7.66 -5.60 24.73
N SER A 56 -7.52 -4.29 24.52
CA SER A 56 -6.37 -3.49 25.00
C SER A 56 -5.00 -4.09 24.59
N ASN A 57 -4.86 -4.42 23.30
CA ASN A 57 -3.62 -4.93 22.70
C ASN A 57 -3.10 -3.97 21.61
N ARG A 58 -2.13 -4.40 20.80
CA ARG A 58 -1.55 -3.62 19.69
C ARG A 58 -1.93 -4.17 18.31
N LEU A 59 -3.02 -4.93 18.22
CA LEU A 59 -3.45 -5.58 16.98
C LEU A 59 -3.90 -4.52 15.98
N THR A 60 -3.23 -4.47 14.82
CA THR A 60 -3.68 -3.66 13.68
C THR A 60 -4.73 -4.41 12.87
N THR A 61 -4.56 -5.72 12.67
CA THR A 61 -5.52 -6.57 11.95
C THR A 61 -5.76 -7.88 12.69
N ILE A 62 -6.89 -8.52 12.39
CA ILE A 62 -7.27 -9.85 12.87
C ILE A 62 -7.47 -10.72 11.61
N PRO A 63 -6.72 -11.82 11.45
CA PRO A 63 -6.87 -12.67 10.28
C PRO A 63 -8.18 -13.47 10.34
N PRO A 64 -8.78 -13.81 9.18
CA PRO A 64 -9.83 -14.81 9.14
C PRO A 64 -9.36 -16.14 9.74
N ASP A 65 -10.17 -16.75 10.59
CA ASP A 65 -9.94 -18.08 11.18
C ASP A 65 -11.27 -18.86 11.18
N PRO A 66 -11.27 -20.18 10.87
CA PRO A 66 -12.45 -21.02 10.95
C PRO A 66 -13.20 -20.93 12.29
N LEU A 67 -12.52 -20.60 13.39
CA LEU A 67 -13.14 -20.31 14.69
C LEU A 67 -14.27 -19.27 14.60
N PHE A 68 -14.04 -18.19 13.85
CA PHE A 68 -14.94 -17.03 13.77
C PHE A 68 -16.22 -17.30 12.98
N SER A 69 -16.31 -18.40 12.22
CA SER A 69 -17.56 -18.87 11.60
C SER A 69 -18.68 -19.17 12.59
N ARG A 70 -18.35 -19.30 13.89
CA ARG A 70 -19.27 -19.57 15.00
C ARG A 70 -19.76 -18.30 15.71
N LEU A 71 -19.29 -17.13 15.30
CA LEU A 71 -19.83 -15.86 15.77
C LEU A 71 -21.28 -15.70 15.30
N PRO A 72 -22.15 -15.03 16.08
CA PRO A 72 -23.51 -14.80 15.66
C PRO A 72 -23.55 -13.93 14.40
N LEU A 73 -24.54 -14.18 13.54
CA LEU A 73 -24.91 -13.31 12.41
C LEU A 73 -26.24 -12.63 12.75
N LEU A 74 -26.52 -11.45 12.16
CA LEU A 74 -27.64 -10.57 12.54
C LEU A 74 -29.02 -11.26 12.41
N ALA A 75 -29.09 -12.33 11.63
CA ALA A 75 -30.29 -13.13 11.37
C ALA A 75 -30.41 -14.37 12.28
N ARG A 76 -30.11 -14.28 13.59
CA ARG A 76 -30.26 -15.43 14.51
C ARG A 76 -31.70 -15.52 15.04
N PRO A 77 -32.48 -16.56 14.71
CA PRO A 77 -33.83 -16.72 15.26
C PRO A 77 -33.80 -17.00 16.77
N ARG A 78 -34.81 -16.49 17.48
CA ARG A 78 -35.02 -16.72 18.92
C ARG A 78 -35.13 -18.23 19.20
N GLY A 79 -34.32 -18.73 20.14
CA GLY A 79 -34.33 -20.14 20.56
C GLY A 79 -33.11 -20.98 20.10
N SER A 80 -32.08 -20.37 19.51
CA SER A 80 -30.82 -21.07 19.21
C SER A 80 -29.96 -21.28 20.47
N PRO A 81 -29.24 -22.41 20.62
CA PRO A 81 -28.50 -22.74 21.84
C PRO A 81 -27.32 -21.80 22.12
N ALA A 82 -27.07 -21.59 23.42
CA ALA A 82 -26.24 -20.53 24.00
C ALA A 82 -24.73 -20.82 24.02
N SER A 83 -24.18 -21.33 22.92
CA SER A 83 -22.73 -21.54 22.75
C SER A 83 -22.24 -20.92 21.44
N ALA A 84 -22.59 -19.64 21.24
CA ALA A 84 -21.86 -18.82 20.28
C ALA A 84 -20.51 -18.42 20.89
N LEU A 85 -19.48 -18.34 20.05
CA LEU A 85 -18.19 -17.78 20.46
C LEU A 85 -18.41 -16.32 20.92
N VAL A 86 -17.81 -15.95 22.04
CA VAL A 86 -17.64 -14.56 22.46
C VAL A 86 -16.21 -14.15 22.10
N LEU A 87 -16.08 -13.15 21.25
CA LEU A 87 -14.82 -12.47 20.94
C LEU A 87 -14.76 -11.18 21.76
N ALA A 88 -13.60 -10.58 21.96
CA ALA A 88 -13.49 -9.17 22.35
C ALA A 88 -12.18 -8.61 21.80
N PHE A 89 -12.22 -7.43 21.17
CA PHE A 89 -11.05 -6.84 20.51
C PHE A 89 -11.01 -5.30 20.55
N GLY A 90 -11.87 -4.67 21.35
CA GLY A 90 -11.81 -3.24 21.62
C GLY A 90 -10.50 -2.78 22.25
N GLY A 91 -10.19 -1.48 22.15
CA GLY A 91 -8.92 -0.92 22.64
C GLY A 91 -7.67 -1.30 21.83
N ASN A 92 -7.84 -1.93 20.66
CA ASN A 92 -6.75 -2.19 19.71
C ASN A 92 -6.61 -1.05 18.67
N PRO A 93 -5.40 -0.75 18.18
CA PRO A 93 -5.15 0.26 17.16
C PRO A 93 -5.48 -0.27 15.75
N LEU A 94 -6.76 -0.58 15.51
CA LEU A 94 -7.21 -1.26 14.29
C LEU A 94 -6.88 -0.47 13.02
N HIS A 95 -6.42 -1.19 12.02
CA HIS A 95 -6.11 -0.70 10.69
C HIS A 95 -7.21 -1.17 9.72
N CYS A 96 -8.20 -0.30 9.53
CA CYS A 96 -9.48 -0.57 8.87
C CYS A 96 -9.40 -0.49 7.34
N ASN A 97 -8.55 -1.34 6.76
CA ASN A 97 -8.51 -1.60 5.33
C ASN A 97 -9.32 -2.87 4.98
N CYS A 98 -9.28 -3.32 3.73
CA CYS A 98 -10.00 -4.51 3.27
C CYS A 98 -9.66 -5.82 4.03
N GLU A 99 -8.52 -5.93 4.75
CA GLU A 99 -8.20 -7.11 5.55
C GLU A 99 -9.16 -7.30 6.74
N LEU A 100 -9.87 -6.26 7.17
CA LEU A 100 -10.89 -6.31 8.22
C LEU A 100 -12.34 -6.35 7.70
N VAL A 101 -12.57 -6.30 6.38
CA VAL A 101 -13.95 -6.28 5.81
C VAL A 101 -14.75 -7.54 6.17
N TRP A 102 -14.07 -8.68 6.34
CA TRP A 102 -14.71 -9.93 6.76
C TRP A 102 -15.24 -9.85 8.20
N LEU A 103 -14.53 -9.14 9.09
CA LEU A 103 -14.90 -8.93 10.48
C LEU A 103 -16.04 -7.91 10.55
N ARG A 104 -15.99 -6.87 9.72
CA ARG A 104 -17.07 -5.87 9.59
C ARG A 104 -18.40 -6.48 9.15
N ARG A 105 -18.39 -7.54 8.34
CA ARG A 105 -19.59 -8.30 7.92
C ARG A 105 -20.25 -9.11 9.03
N LEU A 106 -19.61 -9.25 10.19
CA LEU A 106 -20.18 -9.97 11.32
C LEU A 106 -21.13 -9.09 12.13
N ALA A 107 -21.93 -9.75 12.96
CA ALA A 107 -23.01 -9.13 13.70
C ALA A 107 -22.65 -9.00 15.17
N ARG A 108 -22.67 -7.78 15.69
CA ARG A 108 -22.34 -7.54 17.10
C ARG A 108 -23.08 -6.37 17.71
N GLU A 109 -23.18 -6.45 19.04
CA GLU A 109 -23.50 -5.31 19.90
C GLU A 109 -22.23 -4.45 20.02
N ASP A 110 -22.39 -3.13 20.11
CA ASP A 110 -21.28 -2.17 20.01
C ASP A 110 -20.31 -2.26 21.20
N ASP A 111 -19.16 -2.92 21.02
CA ASP A 111 -18.05 -3.03 21.99
C ASP A 111 -17.05 -1.83 21.85
N LEU A 112 -17.54 -0.67 21.40
CA LEU A 112 -16.80 0.61 21.22
C LEU A 112 -15.45 0.49 20.49
N GLU A 113 -15.27 -0.51 19.62
CA GLU A 113 -14.03 -0.67 18.86
C GLU A 113 -13.86 0.49 17.87
N ALA A 114 -12.63 0.97 17.68
CA ALA A 114 -12.34 2.13 16.84
C ALA A 114 -11.19 1.87 15.88
N CYS A 115 -11.29 2.43 14.68
CA CYS A 115 -10.21 2.47 13.70
C CYS A 115 -9.15 3.48 14.15
N ALA A 116 -7.89 3.07 14.22
CA ALA A 116 -6.75 3.99 14.39
C ALA A 116 -6.20 4.48 13.04
N SER A 117 -6.37 3.69 11.99
CA SER A 117 -5.90 3.97 10.63
C SER A 117 -6.77 3.23 9.58
N PRO A 118 -6.68 3.55 8.27
CA PRO A 118 -5.98 4.69 7.66
C PRO A 118 -6.50 6.04 8.16
N PRO A 119 -5.79 7.17 7.93
CA PRO A 119 -6.15 8.48 8.49
C PRO A 119 -7.58 8.96 8.16
N ALA A 120 -8.17 8.50 7.05
CA ALA A 120 -9.56 8.79 6.68
C ALA A 120 -10.60 8.15 7.63
N LEU A 121 -10.25 7.05 8.30
CA LEU A 121 -11.10 6.33 9.25
C LEU A 121 -10.66 6.47 10.71
N GLY A 122 -9.51 7.11 10.96
CA GLY A 122 -8.96 7.31 12.30
C GLY A 122 -9.94 7.97 13.27
N GLY A 123 -10.18 7.32 14.42
CA GLY A 123 -11.11 7.76 15.45
C GLY A 123 -12.58 7.40 15.22
N ARG A 124 -12.95 6.79 14.09
CA ARG A 124 -14.32 6.29 13.86
C ARG A 124 -14.53 4.93 14.53
N TYR A 125 -15.73 4.71 15.06
CA TYR A 125 -16.15 3.41 15.58
C TYR A 125 -16.25 2.38 14.44
N PHE A 126 -15.64 1.21 14.63
CA PHE A 126 -15.47 0.15 13.63
C PHE A 126 -16.79 -0.28 12.98
N TRP A 127 -17.83 -0.52 13.78
CA TRP A 127 -19.16 -0.94 13.29
C TRP A 127 -19.93 0.20 12.60
N ALA A 128 -19.58 1.45 12.86
CA ALA A 128 -20.18 2.64 12.22
C ALA A 128 -19.49 3.06 10.91
N VAL A 129 -18.48 2.32 10.47
CA VAL A 129 -17.87 2.43 9.13
C VAL A 129 -18.64 1.55 8.15
N GLY A 130 -18.90 2.03 6.92
CA GLY A 130 -19.54 1.23 5.86
C GLY A 130 -18.60 0.14 5.34
N GLU A 131 -19.12 -1.00 4.87
CA GLU A 131 -18.27 -2.07 4.31
C GLU A 131 -17.44 -1.59 3.10
N GLU A 132 -18.03 -0.70 2.31
CA GLU A 132 -17.44 -0.05 1.15
C GLU A 132 -16.28 0.90 1.48
N GLU A 133 -16.13 1.31 2.75
CA GLU A 133 -15.03 2.18 3.19
C GLU A 133 -13.78 1.38 3.58
N PHE A 134 -13.88 0.06 3.79
CA PHE A 134 -12.75 -0.84 4.06
C PHE A 134 -12.00 -1.19 2.76
N VAL A 135 -11.32 -0.20 2.19
CA VAL A 135 -10.56 -0.30 0.93
C VAL A 135 -9.11 -0.71 1.21
N CYS A 136 -8.46 -1.35 0.23
CA CYS A 136 -7.00 -1.58 0.19
C CYS A 136 -6.42 -0.95 -1.08
N GLU A 137 -5.18 -0.48 -1.01
CA GLU A 137 -4.47 0.12 -2.15
C GLU A 137 -3.46 -0.88 -2.75
N PRO A 138 -3.50 -1.17 -4.06
CA PRO A 138 -2.56 -2.11 -4.70
C PRO A 138 -1.12 -1.57 -4.65
N PRO A 139 -0.12 -2.46 -4.66
CA PRO A 139 1.27 -2.05 -4.52
C PRO A 139 1.76 -1.23 -5.73
N VAL A 140 2.62 -0.26 -5.46
CA VAL A 140 3.33 0.53 -6.46
C VAL A 140 4.83 0.51 -6.13
N VAL A 141 5.67 0.03 -7.05
CA VAL A 141 7.13 0.03 -6.89
C VAL A 141 7.65 1.46 -7.04
N THR A 142 8.06 2.07 -5.94
CA THR A 142 8.53 3.48 -5.89
C THR A 142 10.04 3.61 -6.12
N HIS A 143 10.82 2.58 -5.79
CA HIS A 143 12.27 2.59 -6.00
C HIS A 143 12.79 1.19 -6.33
N ARG A 144 13.65 1.08 -7.33
CA ARG A 144 14.39 -0.14 -7.69
C ARG A 144 15.86 0.18 -7.95
N SER A 145 16.76 -0.79 -7.75
CA SER A 145 18.14 -0.65 -8.21
C SER A 145 18.19 -0.41 -9.73
N PRO A 146 19.09 0.46 -10.22
CA PRO A 146 19.42 0.52 -11.65
C PRO A 146 20.17 -0.77 -12.08
N PRO A 147 20.38 -0.98 -13.39
CA PRO A 147 21.27 -2.02 -13.90
C PRO A 147 22.62 -2.01 -13.19
N LEU A 148 23.07 -3.17 -12.71
CA LEU A 148 24.24 -3.31 -11.85
C LEU A 148 25.26 -4.26 -12.49
N ALA A 149 26.49 -3.79 -12.68
CA ALA A 149 27.61 -4.62 -13.11
C ALA A 149 28.51 -4.96 -11.91
N VAL A 150 28.78 -6.25 -11.68
CA VAL A 150 29.61 -6.74 -10.56
C VAL A 150 30.57 -7.80 -11.07
N PRO A 151 31.87 -7.78 -10.72
CA PRO A 151 32.76 -8.88 -11.06
C PRO A 151 32.40 -10.15 -10.28
N ALA A 152 32.62 -11.32 -10.88
CA ALA A 152 32.42 -12.61 -10.23
C ALA A 152 33.22 -12.72 -8.92
N GLY A 153 32.65 -13.42 -7.94
CA GLY A 153 33.24 -13.61 -6.62
C GLY A 153 33.05 -12.44 -5.64
N ARG A 154 32.30 -11.39 -6.01
CA ARG A 154 31.94 -10.28 -5.11
C ARG A 154 30.46 -10.36 -4.69
N PRO A 155 30.08 -9.74 -3.55
CA PRO A 155 28.67 -9.61 -3.19
C PRO A 155 27.97 -8.57 -4.08
N ALA A 156 26.67 -8.77 -4.30
CA ALA A 156 25.80 -7.83 -5.02
C ALA A 156 24.51 -7.59 -4.22
N ALA A 157 23.99 -6.37 -4.22
CA ALA A 157 22.77 -6.01 -3.48
C ALA A 157 21.75 -5.32 -4.40
N LEU A 158 20.62 -6.00 -4.64
CA LEU A 158 19.49 -5.48 -5.41
C LEU A 158 18.43 -4.97 -4.43
N ARG A 159 17.93 -3.76 -4.65
CA ARG A 159 16.92 -3.13 -3.77
C ARG A 159 15.64 -2.90 -4.54
N CYS A 160 14.51 -3.20 -3.92
CA CYS A 160 13.19 -2.90 -4.44
C CYS A 160 12.30 -2.46 -3.27
N ARG A 161 11.71 -1.28 -3.37
CA ARG A 161 10.76 -0.73 -2.41
C ARG A 161 9.45 -0.45 -3.13
N ALA A 162 8.36 -0.90 -2.53
CA ALA A 162 7.02 -0.58 -2.94
C ALA A 162 6.25 0.08 -1.78
N VAL A 163 5.17 0.76 -2.11
CA VAL A 163 4.17 1.29 -1.17
C VAL A 163 2.81 0.77 -1.57
N GLY A 164 1.86 0.74 -0.64
CA GLY A 164 0.51 0.24 -0.81
C GLY A 164 -0.10 -0.04 0.56
N ASP A 165 -1.39 -0.37 0.57
CA ASP A 165 -2.14 -0.67 1.79
C ASP A 165 -2.86 -2.03 1.63
N PRO A 166 -2.51 -3.09 2.39
CA PRO A 166 -1.47 -3.15 3.42
C PRO A 166 -0.05 -2.96 2.87
N GLU A 167 0.93 -2.72 3.75
CA GLU A 167 2.34 -2.61 3.37
C GLU A 167 2.79 -3.86 2.58
N PRO A 168 3.25 -3.71 1.32
CA PRO A 168 3.41 -4.85 0.43
C PRO A 168 4.71 -5.61 0.68
N ARG A 169 4.59 -6.95 0.66
CA ARG A 169 5.72 -7.86 0.86
C ARG A 169 6.47 -8.04 -0.46
N VAL A 170 7.77 -7.76 -0.45
CA VAL A 170 8.65 -7.91 -1.62
C VAL A 170 9.28 -9.31 -1.64
N ARG A 171 9.12 -10.02 -2.77
CA ARG A 171 9.83 -11.25 -3.13
C ARG A 171 10.67 -11.01 -4.38
N TRP A 172 11.68 -11.85 -4.62
CA TRP A 172 12.54 -11.77 -5.80
C TRP A 172 12.47 -13.04 -6.64
N VAL A 173 12.56 -12.90 -7.96
CA VAL A 173 12.63 -13.99 -8.94
C VAL A 173 13.96 -13.85 -9.70
N SER A 174 14.69 -14.95 -9.83
CA SER A 174 15.97 -15.00 -10.57
C SER A 174 15.75 -15.01 -12.09
N PRO A 175 16.80 -14.79 -12.91
CA PRO A 175 16.69 -14.87 -14.37
C PRO A 175 16.18 -16.22 -14.91
N GLN A 176 16.30 -17.28 -14.11
CA GLN A 176 15.81 -18.63 -14.41
C GLN A 176 14.38 -18.89 -13.91
N GLY A 177 13.63 -17.84 -13.55
CA GLY A 177 12.22 -17.92 -13.13
C GLY A 177 12.00 -18.50 -11.73
N ARG A 178 13.03 -18.61 -10.88
CA ARG A 178 12.92 -19.21 -9.54
C ARG A 178 12.81 -18.14 -8.45
N LEU A 179 11.94 -18.36 -7.48
CA LEU A 179 11.85 -17.52 -6.28
C LEU A 179 13.17 -17.59 -5.48
N VAL A 180 13.74 -16.43 -5.17
CA VAL A 180 14.99 -16.29 -4.41
C VAL A 180 14.66 -16.05 -2.94
N GLY A 181 14.94 -17.03 -2.10
CA GLY A 181 14.84 -16.96 -0.65
C GLY A 181 16.20 -17.03 0.04
N ASN A 182 16.18 -17.18 1.37
CA ASN A 182 17.40 -17.35 2.16
C ASN A 182 18.07 -18.70 1.87
N SER A 183 19.34 -18.65 1.48
CA SER A 183 20.15 -19.79 1.07
C SER A 183 21.62 -19.56 1.43
N SER A 184 22.50 -20.51 1.09
CA SER A 184 23.95 -20.33 1.24
C SER A 184 24.55 -19.29 0.29
N ARG A 185 23.88 -18.97 -0.83
CA ARG A 185 24.37 -17.99 -1.84
C ARG A 185 23.64 -16.64 -1.80
N ALA A 186 22.42 -16.58 -1.26
CA ALA A 186 21.57 -15.39 -1.30
C ALA A 186 20.75 -15.18 -0.02
N ARG A 187 20.43 -13.92 0.30
CA ARG A 187 19.59 -13.50 1.43
C ARG A 187 18.57 -12.47 0.99
N ALA A 188 17.29 -12.70 1.29
CA ALA A 188 16.19 -11.77 1.05
C ALA A 188 15.75 -11.15 2.38
N PHE A 189 15.68 -9.82 2.42
CA PHE A 189 15.34 -9.05 3.62
C PHE A 189 13.90 -8.50 3.54
N PRO A 190 13.20 -8.36 4.68
CA PRO A 190 11.84 -7.78 4.72
C PRO A 190 11.75 -6.36 4.13
N ASN A 191 12.85 -5.60 4.14
CA ASN A 191 12.94 -4.27 3.53
C ASN A 191 13.01 -4.27 1.99
N GLY A 192 12.86 -5.44 1.35
CA GLY A 192 12.89 -5.63 -0.10
C GLY A 192 14.29 -5.69 -0.73
N THR A 193 15.35 -5.78 0.07
CA THR A 193 16.72 -6.00 -0.42
C THR A 193 16.99 -7.49 -0.64
N LEU A 194 17.57 -7.84 -1.79
CA LEU A 194 18.19 -9.13 -2.07
C LEU A 194 19.72 -8.95 -2.09
N GLU A 195 20.42 -9.66 -1.22
CA GLU A 195 21.88 -9.78 -1.24
C GLU A 195 22.29 -11.13 -1.84
N LEU A 196 23.09 -11.09 -2.90
CA LEU A 196 23.88 -12.22 -3.38
C LEU A 196 25.24 -12.16 -2.65
N LEU A 197 25.59 -13.20 -1.92
CA LEU A 197 26.80 -13.22 -1.08
C LEU A 197 28.08 -13.40 -1.93
N VAL A 198 27.97 -14.18 -3.01
CA VAL A 198 29.03 -14.44 -4.00
C VAL A 198 28.35 -14.52 -5.36
N THR A 199 28.73 -13.67 -6.31
CA THR A 199 28.22 -13.72 -7.69
C THR A 199 28.97 -14.74 -8.56
N GLU A 200 28.23 -15.56 -9.29
CA GLU A 200 28.76 -16.42 -10.35
C GLU A 200 28.35 -15.90 -11.73
N PRO A 201 29.11 -16.16 -12.81
CA PRO A 201 28.73 -15.73 -14.17
C PRO A 201 27.32 -16.18 -14.61
N GLY A 202 26.85 -17.33 -14.10
CA GLY A 202 25.51 -17.86 -14.35
C GLY A 202 24.37 -17.20 -13.55
N ASP A 203 24.69 -16.35 -12.56
CA ASP A 203 23.67 -15.55 -11.85
C ASP A 203 23.31 -14.27 -12.63
N GLY A 204 24.02 -13.94 -13.72
CA GLY A 204 23.73 -12.78 -14.55
C GLY A 204 22.39 -12.88 -15.30
N GLY A 205 21.72 -11.73 -15.45
CA GLY A 205 20.44 -11.58 -16.15
C GLY A 205 19.47 -10.67 -15.41
N ILE A 206 18.19 -10.75 -15.78
CA ILE A 206 17.12 -9.92 -15.20
C ILE A 206 16.55 -10.57 -13.94
N PHE A 207 16.70 -9.90 -12.80
CA PHE A 207 15.99 -10.21 -11.57
C PHE A 207 14.70 -9.40 -11.50
N THR A 208 13.59 -10.06 -11.18
CA THR A 208 12.28 -9.39 -11.03
C THR A 208 11.92 -9.34 -9.56
N CYS A 209 11.80 -8.14 -8.98
CA CYS A 209 11.11 -8.00 -7.70
C CYS A 209 9.60 -7.98 -7.94
N ILE A 210 8.87 -8.61 -7.03
CA ILE A 210 7.41 -8.62 -7.01
C ILE A 210 6.97 -8.18 -5.61
N ALA A 211 6.29 -7.05 -5.54
CA ALA A 211 5.65 -6.54 -4.34
C ALA A 211 4.18 -6.97 -4.35
N ALA A 212 3.69 -7.55 -3.25
CA ALA A 212 2.32 -8.07 -3.17
C ALA A 212 1.65 -7.72 -1.83
N ASN A 213 0.36 -7.37 -1.88
CA ASN A 213 -0.52 -7.21 -0.71
C ASN A 213 -1.93 -7.75 -1.03
N ALA A 214 -2.90 -7.52 -0.13
CA ALA A 214 -4.27 -8.00 -0.29
C ALA A 214 -5.02 -7.42 -1.52
N ALA A 215 -4.63 -6.26 -2.03
CA ALA A 215 -5.23 -5.62 -3.20
C ALA A 215 -4.59 -6.02 -4.55
N GLY A 216 -3.37 -6.55 -4.56
CA GLY A 216 -2.74 -7.05 -5.78
C GLY A 216 -1.23 -7.18 -5.73
N GLU A 217 -0.63 -7.24 -6.93
CA GLU A 217 0.82 -7.38 -7.12
C GLU A 217 1.35 -6.35 -8.12
N ALA A 218 2.59 -5.89 -7.92
CA ALA A 218 3.34 -5.06 -8.86
C ALA A 218 4.77 -5.57 -9.00
N THR A 219 5.30 -5.54 -10.22
CA THR A 219 6.61 -6.11 -10.57
C THR A 219 7.57 -5.04 -11.08
N ALA A 220 8.86 -5.19 -10.80
CA ALA A 220 9.89 -4.41 -11.47
C ALA A 220 11.16 -5.23 -11.74
N ALA A 221 11.75 -5.01 -12.91
CA ALA A 221 12.97 -5.65 -13.37
C ALA A 221 14.22 -4.86 -12.95
N VAL A 222 15.28 -5.59 -12.60
CA VAL A 222 16.63 -5.11 -12.31
C VAL A 222 17.63 -6.03 -13.02
N GLU A 223 18.47 -5.48 -13.88
CA GLU A 223 19.49 -6.23 -14.61
C GLU A 223 20.77 -6.36 -13.77
N LEU A 224 21.31 -7.58 -13.68
CA LEU A 224 22.61 -7.88 -13.08
C LEU A 224 23.57 -8.45 -14.13
N THR A 225 24.67 -7.76 -14.37
CA THR A 225 25.73 -8.23 -15.27
C THR A 225 26.92 -8.71 -14.44
N VAL A 226 27.23 -10.01 -14.51
CA VAL A 226 28.38 -10.58 -13.79
C VAL A 226 29.60 -10.66 -14.72
N GLY A 227 30.56 -9.76 -14.50
CA GLY A 227 31.80 -9.69 -15.27
C GLY A 227 32.86 -10.70 -14.79
N PRO A 228 33.98 -10.87 -15.52
CA PRO A 228 35.12 -11.64 -15.02
C PRO A 228 35.66 -11.04 -13.70
N PRO A 229 36.27 -11.87 -12.82
CA PRO A 229 36.91 -11.35 -11.62
C PRO A 229 38.04 -10.39 -12.02
N PRO A 230 38.29 -9.31 -11.26
CA PRO A 230 39.41 -8.41 -11.55
C PRO A 230 40.73 -9.20 -11.47
N PRO A 231 41.71 -8.90 -12.33
CA PRO A 231 43.02 -9.53 -12.25
C PRO A 231 43.63 -9.28 -10.86
N PRO A 232 44.39 -10.25 -10.31
CA PRO A 232 45.04 -10.08 -9.02
C PRO A 232 45.96 -8.86 -9.08
N GLN A 233 45.70 -7.86 -8.24
CA GLN A 233 46.56 -6.68 -8.17
C GLN A 233 47.88 -7.08 -7.49
N LEU A 234 48.88 -7.35 -8.32
CA LEU A 234 50.26 -7.49 -7.89
C LEU A 234 50.69 -6.14 -7.29
N ALA A 235 51.19 -6.17 -6.05
CA ALA A 235 51.58 -4.95 -5.35
C ALA A 235 52.69 -4.20 -6.12
N ASN A 236 52.59 -2.86 -6.11
CA ASN A 236 53.40 -1.95 -6.91
C ASN A 236 54.91 -2.28 -6.95
N SER A 237 55.46 -2.33 -8.17
CA SER A 237 56.85 -1.93 -8.42
C SER A 237 56.84 -0.72 -9.37
N THR A 238 57.11 0.46 -8.84
CA THR A 238 57.31 1.69 -9.60
C THR A 238 58.56 1.59 -10.49
N SER A 239 58.41 1.90 -11.78
CA SER A 239 59.53 2.33 -12.63
C SER A 239 59.02 3.33 -13.66
N CYS A 240 59.71 4.46 -13.78
CA CYS A 240 59.41 5.50 -14.76
C CYS A 240 60.20 5.23 -16.06
N ASP A 241 59.60 5.50 -17.21
CA ASP A 241 60.30 5.93 -18.42
C ASP A 241 59.36 6.79 -19.29
N PRO A 242 59.80 7.96 -19.81
CA PRO A 242 58.99 8.86 -20.62
C PRO A 242 59.35 8.70 -22.14
N PRO A 243 58.88 9.55 -23.09
CA PRO A 243 58.18 9.06 -24.28
C PRO A 243 59.06 9.00 -25.55
N ARG A 244 58.48 8.50 -26.64
CA ARG A 244 59.07 8.64 -27.99
C ARG A 244 58.02 9.04 -29.03
N ASP A 245 58.31 10.14 -29.71
CA ASP A 245 57.53 10.72 -30.81
C ASP A 245 57.70 9.97 -32.14
N GLY A 246 56.85 10.28 -33.12
CA GLY A 246 56.99 9.87 -34.53
C GLY A 246 55.68 9.37 -35.14
N ASP A 247 54.67 10.23 -35.33
CA ASP A 247 54.33 10.96 -36.58
C ASP A 247 53.45 10.12 -37.56
N PRO A 248 52.73 10.74 -38.52
CA PRO A 248 51.41 10.24 -38.95
C PRO A 248 51.37 9.79 -40.41
N ASP A 249 50.29 9.11 -40.83
CA ASP A 249 49.60 9.52 -42.07
C ASP A 249 48.22 8.89 -42.34
N ALA A 250 47.50 9.53 -43.27
CA ALA A 250 46.52 8.97 -44.20
C ALA A 250 45.17 8.37 -43.71
N LEU A 251 44.19 9.26 -43.62
CA LEU A 251 43.02 9.34 -44.54
C LEU A 251 41.92 8.24 -44.58
N THR A 252 40.71 8.79 -44.63
CA THR A 252 39.34 8.28 -44.69
C THR A 252 38.96 7.41 -45.91
N PRO A 253 37.75 6.77 -45.91
CA PRO A 253 37.47 5.52 -46.65
C PRO A 253 36.74 5.72 -48.00
N PRO A 254 36.53 4.64 -48.78
CA PRO A 254 35.51 4.60 -49.83
C PRO A 254 34.14 4.10 -49.34
N SER A 255 33.09 4.65 -49.94
CA SER A 255 31.69 4.25 -49.79
C SER A 255 31.18 3.54 -51.05
N ALA A 256 30.45 2.43 -50.87
CA ALA A 256 29.41 1.89 -51.77
C ALA A 256 28.67 0.79 -50.97
N ALA A 257 27.35 0.83 -50.74
CA ALA A 257 26.27 0.55 -51.71
C ALA A 257 26.43 -0.83 -52.40
N SER A 258 25.43 -1.72 -52.47
CA SER A 258 24.05 -1.72 -51.95
C SER A 258 23.43 -3.13 -52.17
N ALA A 259 22.45 -3.55 -51.36
CA ALA A 259 21.46 -4.56 -51.77
C ALA A 259 20.28 -4.63 -50.78
N SER A 260 19.13 -4.06 -51.16
CA SER A 260 17.86 -4.33 -50.49
C SER A 260 17.27 -5.65 -50.98
N ALA A 261 16.83 -6.52 -50.07
CA ALA A 261 15.89 -7.60 -50.38
C ALA A 261 14.59 -7.34 -49.61
N LYS A 262 13.51 -7.08 -50.34
CA LYS A 262 12.18 -6.73 -49.81
C LYS A 262 11.17 -7.82 -50.18
N ALA A 263 10.71 -8.56 -49.19
CA ALA A 263 9.57 -9.47 -49.25
C ALA A 263 9.05 -9.65 -47.83
N ALA A 264 7.77 -9.78 -47.53
CA ALA A 264 6.53 -9.54 -48.24
C ALA A 264 5.49 -9.79 -47.14
N ASP A 265 4.76 -8.75 -46.76
CA ASP A 265 3.72 -8.76 -45.74
C ASP A 265 2.61 -9.79 -46.06
N PRO A 266 2.24 -10.69 -45.13
CA PRO A 266 0.90 -11.22 -45.03
C PRO A 266 0.10 -10.33 -44.06
N GLY A 267 -0.72 -9.44 -44.63
CA GLY A 267 -1.49 -8.45 -43.87
C GLY A 267 -2.43 -9.04 -42.80
N PRO A 268 -2.98 -8.17 -41.93
CA PRO A 268 -3.57 -8.58 -40.66
C PRO A 268 -4.85 -9.41 -40.85
N PRO A 269 -5.13 -10.40 -39.96
CA PRO A 269 -6.44 -11.02 -39.89
C PRO A 269 -7.45 -9.98 -39.40
N THR A 270 -8.36 -9.58 -40.27
CA THR A 270 -9.40 -8.60 -39.96
C THR A 270 -10.43 -9.15 -38.96
N ASP A 271 -10.44 -8.48 -37.81
CA ASP A 271 -11.65 -8.06 -37.09
C ASP A 271 -12.60 -9.13 -36.52
N ARG A 272 -12.26 -9.58 -35.30
CA ARG A 272 -13.16 -9.56 -34.12
C ARG A 272 -12.34 -9.19 -32.87
N GLY A 273 -11.56 -8.13 -32.98
CA GLY A 273 -10.53 -7.74 -32.01
C GLY A 273 -11.05 -6.90 -30.85
N VAL A 274 -10.13 -6.56 -29.94
CA VAL A 274 -10.33 -5.49 -28.95
C VAL A 274 -10.41 -4.17 -29.70
N GLN A 275 -11.40 -3.35 -29.38
CA GLN A 275 -11.63 -2.03 -29.96
C GLN A 275 -11.21 -0.94 -28.98
N VAL A 276 -10.65 0.16 -29.48
CA VAL A 276 -10.30 1.35 -28.67
C VAL A 276 -11.04 2.54 -29.26
N THR A 277 -12.17 2.91 -28.65
CA THR A 277 -13.19 3.77 -29.29
C THR A 277 -13.06 5.25 -28.97
N GLU A 278 -12.47 5.60 -27.82
CA GLU A 278 -12.16 6.97 -27.44
C GLU A 278 -10.72 7.01 -26.91
N HIS A 279 -9.88 7.90 -27.44
CA HIS A 279 -8.53 8.14 -26.93
C HIS A 279 -8.25 9.64 -26.88
N GLY A 280 -8.01 10.15 -25.67
CA GLY A 280 -7.58 11.53 -25.47
C GLY A 280 -6.06 11.63 -25.33
N ALA A 281 -5.59 12.76 -24.80
CA ALA A 281 -4.17 12.94 -24.48
C ALA A 281 -3.68 12.02 -23.34
N THR A 282 -4.55 11.58 -22.42
CA THR A 282 -4.13 10.83 -21.21
C THR A 282 -5.00 9.61 -20.87
N ALA A 283 -5.99 9.28 -21.69
CA ALA A 283 -6.91 8.18 -21.42
C ALA A 283 -7.36 7.46 -22.70
N ALA A 284 -7.73 6.18 -22.60
CA ALA A 284 -8.27 5.40 -23.70
C ALA A 284 -9.35 4.40 -23.23
N LEU A 285 -10.52 4.41 -23.87
CA LEU A 285 -11.59 3.46 -23.62
C LEU A 285 -11.37 2.19 -24.45
N VAL A 286 -11.10 1.08 -23.75
CA VAL A 286 -10.90 -0.24 -24.32
C VAL A 286 -12.20 -1.03 -24.21
N GLN A 287 -12.62 -1.68 -25.30
CA GLN A 287 -13.83 -2.51 -25.36
C GLN A 287 -13.51 -3.84 -26.05
N TRP A 288 -14.12 -4.95 -25.63
CA TRP A 288 -13.94 -6.24 -26.30
C TRP A 288 -15.29 -6.93 -26.57
N PRO A 289 -15.44 -7.59 -27.73
CA PRO A 289 -16.71 -8.16 -28.12
C PRO A 289 -17.13 -9.32 -27.21
N ASP A 290 -18.43 -9.55 -27.10
CA ASP A 290 -18.99 -10.73 -26.44
C ASP A 290 -18.51 -12.00 -27.13
N GLN A 291 -17.51 -12.64 -26.52
CA GLN A 291 -17.02 -13.95 -26.94
C GLN A 291 -17.97 -15.06 -26.47
N ARG A 292 -17.82 -16.25 -27.06
CA ARG A 292 -18.44 -17.47 -26.52
C ARG A 292 -18.09 -17.58 -25.02
N PRO A 293 -19.08 -17.82 -24.14
CA PRO A 293 -18.85 -17.83 -22.69
C PRO A 293 -17.71 -18.77 -22.35
N ILE A 294 -16.75 -18.26 -21.58
CA ILE A 294 -15.57 -19.01 -21.15
C ILE A 294 -15.95 -19.68 -19.83
N PRO A 295 -16.17 -21.02 -19.79
CA PRO A 295 -16.49 -21.69 -18.54
C PRO A 295 -15.34 -21.53 -17.56
N GLY A 296 -15.65 -21.21 -16.30
CA GLY A 296 -14.64 -20.99 -15.27
C GLY A 296 -13.86 -19.66 -15.39
N ILE A 297 -14.29 -18.69 -16.20
CA ILE A 297 -13.66 -17.35 -16.20
C ILE A 297 -13.76 -16.70 -14.83
N ARG A 298 -12.61 -16.24 -14.32
CA ARG A 298 -12.51 -15.53 -13.03
C ARG A 298 -12.34 -14.03 -13.22
N MET A 299 -11.61 -13.61 -14.26
CA MET A 299 -11.32 -12.19 -14.56
C MET A 299 -10.72 -12.03 -15.97
N TYR A 300 -10.69 -10.80 -16.48
CA TYR A 300 -9.84 -10.42 -17.60
C TYR A 300 -8.56 -9.76 -17.09
N GLN A 301 -7.47 -9.90 -17.85
CA GLN A 301 -6.21 -9.21 -17.66
C GLN A 301 -5.92 -8.40 -18.91
N ILE A 302 -5.90 -7.07 -18.78
CA ILE A 302 -5.41 -6.17 -19.82
C ILE A 302 -3.91 -6.00 -19.60
N GLN A 303 -3.10 -6.14 -20.65
CA GLN A 303 -1.66 -5.89 -20.66
C GLN A 303 -1.37 -4.83 -21.73
N TYR A 304 -0.52 -3.85 -21.43
CA TYR A 304 -0.11 -2.84 -22.41
C TYR A 304 1.31 -2.33 -22.13
N ASN A 305 2.09 -2.04 -23.17
CA ASN A 305 3.37 -1.35 -23.10
C ASN A 305 3.35 -0.09 -23.98
N SER A 306 4.33 0.80 -23.77
CA SER A 306 4.45 2.05 -24.54
C SER A 306 5.60 1.95 -25.53
N SER A 307 5.46 2.52 -26.72
CA SER A 307 6.51 2.52 -27.75
C SER A 307 7.80 3.24 -27.37
N ALA A 308 7.80 3.98 -26.25
CA ALA A 308 8.96 4.71 -25.73
C ALA A 308 9.52 4.12 -24.41
N ASP A 309 8.77 3.25 -23.74
CA ASP A 309 9.17 2.58 -22.49
C ASP A 309 8.60 1.16 -22.53
N ASP A 310 9.48 0.15 -22.64
CA ASP A 310 9.11 -1.27 -22.82
C ASP A 310 8.59 -1.95 -21.53
N ILE A 311 7.90 -1.16 -20.71
CA ILE A 311 7.31 -1.54 -19.43
C ILE A 311 5.92 -2.12 -19.71
N LEU A 312 5.78 -3.43 -19.52
CA LEU A 312 4.49 -4.11 -19.60
C LEU A 312 3.67 -3.83 -18.32
N VAL A 313 2.64 -3.00 -18.46
CA VAL A 313 1.68 -2.70 -17.40
C VAL A 313 0.48 -3.63 -17.53
N TYR A 314 0.01 -4.20 -16.41
CA TYR A 314 -1.24 -4.97 -16.40
C TYR A 314 -2.33 -4.36 -15.51
N ARG A 315 -3.58 -4.68 -15.83
CA ARG A 315 -4.80 -4.34 -15.09
C ARG A 315 -5.71 -5.55 -15.03
N MET A 316 -6.23 -5.84 -13.84
CA MET A 316 -7.16 -6.95 -13.61
C MET A 316 -8.59 -6.42 -13.60
N ILE A 317 -9.45 -7.01 -14.42
CA ILE A 317 -10.83 -6.54 -14.65
C ILE A 317 -11.81 -7.66 -14.28
N PRO A 318 -12.93 -7.36 -13.59
CA PRO A 318 -14.01 -8.31 -13.33
C PRO A 318 -14.53 -9.04 -14.61
N ALA A 319 -14.94 -10.31 -14.46
CA ALA A 319 -15.32 -11.17 -15.59
C ALA A 319 -16.66 -10.80 -16.28
N ASP A 320 -17.50 -10.03 -15.61
CA ASP A 320 -18.75 -9.44 -16.12
C ASP A 320 -18.49 -8.21 -17.01
N SER A 321 -17.33 -7.56 -16.87
CA SER A 321 -16.97 -6.37 -17.64
C SER A 321 -16.72 -6.68 -19.13
N ARG A 322 -17.05 -5.72 -20.00
CA ARG A 322 -16.80 -5.74 -21.46
C ARG A 322 -16.01 -4.54 -21.97
N SER A 323 -15.74 -3.60 -21.08
CA SER A 323 -14.98 -2.38 -21.35
C SER A 323 -14.19 -1.97 -20.11
N PHE A 324 -13.13 -1.21 -20.34
CA PHE A 324 -12.33 -0.59 -19.29
C PHE A 324 -11.73 0.72 -19.78
N LEU A 325 -11.78 1.76 -18.94
CA LEU A 325 -11.14 3.04 -19.22
C LEU A 325 -9.71 3.01 -18.67
N LEU A 326 -8.72 3.05 -19.56
CA LEU A 326 -7.33 3.31 -19.18
C LEU A 326 -7.18 4.81 -18.89
N SER A 327 -6.73 5.14 -17.69
CA SER A 327 -6.28 6.48 -17.30
C SER A 327 -4.75 6.57 -17.29
N ASP A 328 -4.24 7.78 -17.05
CA ASP A 328 -2.83 8.05 -16.75
C ASP A 328 -1.83 7.64 -17.84
N LEU A 329 -2.29 7.62 -19.10
CA LEU A 329 -1.43 7.43 -20.26
C LEU A 329 -0.61 8.71 -20.52
N ALA A 330 0.65 8.54 -20.91
CA ALA A 330 1.48 9.64 -21.38
C ALA A 330 1.07 10.04 -22.81
N SER A 331 0.81 11.33 -23.02
CA SER A 331 0.35 11.92 -24.29
C SER A 331 1.36 11.82 -25.42
N GLY A 332 0.88 11.76 -26.66
CA GLY A 332 1.71 11.68 -27.86
C GLY A 332 2.51 10.37 -28.00
N ARG A 333 2.10 9.30 -27.29
CA ARG A 333 2.73 7.97 -27.37
C ARG A 333 1.83 6.94 -28.03
N THR A 334 2.45 5.92 -28.61
CA THR A 334 1.78 4.71 -29.10
C THR A 334 1.82 3.63 -28.03
N TYR A 335 0.76 2.84 -27.94
CA TYR A 335 0.62 1.71 -27.02
C TYR A 335 0.19 0.47 -27.80
N ASP A 336 0.85 -0.66 -27.52
CA ASP A 336 0.40 -1.98 -27.92
C ASP A 336 -0.30 -2.63 -26.72
N LEU A 337 -1.50 -3.15 -26.91
CA LEU A 337 -2.39 -3.63 -25.85
C LEU A 337 -2.97 -5.00 -26.20
N CYS A 338 -3.03 -5.90 -25.23
CA CYS A 338 -3.70 -7.19 -25.33
C CYS A 338 -4.63 -7.43 -24.13
N VAL A 339 -5.82 -7.99 -24.40
CA VAL A 339 -6.75 -8.46 -23.37
C VAL A 339 -6.68 -9.99 -23.35
N LEU A 340 -6.51 -10.55 -22.16
CA LEU A 340 -6.52 -12.00 -21.91
C LEU A 340 -7.66 -12.35 -20.94
N ALA A 341 -8.30 -13.49 -21.15
CA ALA A 341 -9.22 -14.08 -20.18
C ALA A 341 -8.45 -15.02 -19.26
N VAL A 342 -8.62 -14.85 -17.95
CA VAL A 342 -8.06 -15.73 -16.91
C VAL A 342 -9.19 -16.64 -16.43
N TYR A 343 -9.03 -17.95 -16.63
CA TYR A 343 -10.05 -18.94 -16.36
C TYR A 343 -9.46 -20.18 -15.71
N GLU A 344 -10.31 -20.95 -15.05
CA GLU A 344 -9.96 -22.24 -14.47
C GLU A 344 -10.23 -23.33 -15.50
N ASP A 345 -9.18 -24.02 -15.94
CA ASP A 345 -9.32 -25.09 -16.93
C ASP A 345 -9.97 -26.31 -16.28
N SER A 346 -11.18 -26.64 -16.76
CA SER A 346 -11.97 -27.78 -16.28
C SER A 346 -11.28 -29.15 -16.44
N ALA A 347 -10.25 -29.27 -17.29
CA ALA A 347 -9.50 -30.51 -17.46
C ALA A 347 -8.35 -30.68 -16.44
N THR A 348 -7.74 -29.59 -15.98
CA THR A 348 -6.55 -29.61 -15.11
C THR A 348 -6.78 -29.05 -13.70
N GLY A 349 -7.86 -28.29 -13.48
CA GLY A 349 -8.11 -27.58 -12.22
C GLY A 349 -7.11 -26.44 -11.96
N LEU A 350 -6.39 -25.99 -13.00
CA LEU A 350 -5.36 -24.95 -12.90
C LEU A 350 -5.82 -23.66 -13.58
N THR A 351 -5.28 -22.53 -13.14
CA THR A 351 -5.50 -21.24 -13.77
C THR A 351 -4.77 -21.17 -15.11
N ALA A 352 -5.54 -20.98 -16.19
CA ALA A 352 -5.06 -20.81 -17.55
C ALA A 352 -5.41 -19.40 -18.08
N THR A 353 -4.66 -18.94 -19.08
CA THR A 353 -4.91 -17.66 -19.76
C THR A 353 -5.16 -17.88 -21.26
N ARG A 354 -6.09 -17.13 -21.83
CA ARG A 354 -6.40 -17.17 -23.28
C ARG A 354 -6.49 -15.75 -23.83
N PRO A 355 -5.77 -15.40 -24.91
CA PRO A 355 -5.95 -14.12 -25.58
C PRO A 355 -7.41 -13.93 -26.04
N VAL A 356 -7.99 -12.78 -25.70
CA VAL A 356 -9.30 -12.30 -26.18
C VAL A 356 -9.09 -11.52 -27.47
N GLY A 357 -8.06 -10.68 -27.50
CA GLY A 357 -7.59 -9.95 -28.68
C GLY A 357 -6.53 -8.92 -28.31
N CYS A 358 -5.96 -8.27 -29.31
CA CYS A 358 -5.00 -7.18 -29.12
C CYS A 358 -5.38 -5.98 -30.01
N ALA A 359 -4.94 -4.79 -29.62
CA ALA A 359 -5.16 -3.52 -30.30
C ALA A 359 -3.91 -2.65 -30.18
N ARG A 360 -3.67 -1.79 -31.18
CA ARG A 360 -2.61 -0.77 -31.15
C ARG A 360 -3.26 0.59 -31.33
N PHE A 361 -2.96 1.54 -30.45
CA PHE A 361 -3.52 2.89 -30.50
C PHE A 361 -2.47 3.93 -30.13
N SER A 362 -2.72 5.21 -30.43
CA SER A 362 -1.85 6.31 -30.02
C SER A 362 -2.66 7.39 -29.33
N THR A 363 -2.19 7.87 -28.18
CA THR A 363 -2.77 9.03 -27.49
C THR A 363 -2.47 10.31 -28.26
N GLU A 364 -3.39 11.27 -28.25
CA GLU A 364 -3.15 12.58 -28.85
C GLU A 364 -1.94 13.28 -28.19
N PRO A 365 -1.13 14.03 -28.94
CA PRO A 365 -0.12 14.90 -28.35
C PRO A 365 -0.82 16.03 -27.58
N ALA A 366 -0.39 16.29 -26.35
CA ALA A 366 -0.91 17.40 -25.56
C ALA A 366 -0.56 18.75 -26.22
N LEU A 367 -1.46 19.26 -27.05
CA LEU A 367 -1.39 20.59 -27.64
C LEU A 367 -1.34 21.62 -26.51
N ARG A 368 -0.16 22.22 -26.30
CA ARG A 368 -0.04 23.43 -25.48
C ARG A 368 -0.95 24.49 -26.11
N PRO A 369 -1.92 25.06 -25.40
CA PRO A 369 -2.68 26.17 -25.91
C PRO A 369 -1.74 27.37 -26.08
N CYS A 370 -1.40 27.72 -27.32
CA CYS A 370 -0.82 29.01 -27.65
C CYS A 370 -1.90 30.10 -27.51
N GLY A 371 -2.27 30.42 -26.28
CA GLY A 371 -3.13 31.54 -25.96
C GLY A 371 -2.38 32.85 -26.19
N SER A 372 -2.82 33.64 -27.17
CA SER A 372 -2.36 35.02 -27.32
C SER A 372 -2.87 35.88 -26.16
N PRO A 373 -2.15 36.95 -25.77
CA PRO A 373 -2.43 37.68 -24.53
C PRO A 373 -3.56 38.73 -24.68
N HIS A 374 -4.76 38.32 -25.11
CA HIS A 374 -5.94 39.20 -25.13
C HIS A 374 -7.27 38.48 -24.88
N ALA A 375 -7.69 38.46 -23.60
CA ALA A 375 -9.09 38.42 -23.18
C ALA A 375 -9.22 39.16 -21.82
N PRO A 376 -10.32 39.89 -21.55
CA PRO A 376 -10.36 40.87 -20.47
C PRO A 376 -10.52 40.27 -19.06
N PHE A 377 -10.00 40.99 -18.07
CA PHE A 377 -10.07 40.69 -16.63
C PHE A 377 -11.51 40.58 -16.10
N LEU A 378 -12.05 39.36 -16.01
CA LEU A 378 -13.21 39.05 -15.15
C LEU A 378 -12.84 38.87 -13.67
N GLY A 379 -11.54 38.85 -13.32
CA GLY A 379 -11.09 38.81 -11.93
C GLY A 379 -11.40 40.07 -11.12
N GLY A 380 -11.54 41.23 -11.78
CA GLY A 380 -11.76 42.52 -11.10
C GLY A 380 -13.11 42.59 -10.37
N THR A 381 -14.20 42.16 -11.01
CA THR A 381 -15.54 42.23 -10.42
C THR A 381 -15.73 41.24 -9.28
N MET A 382 -15.15 40.03 -9.36
CA MET A 382 -15.13 39.08 -8.24
C MET A 382 -14.36 39.62 -7.03
N ILE A 383 -13.18 40.24 -7.24
CA ILE A 383 -12.39 40.83 -6.15
C ILE A 383 -13.12 42.03 -5.51
N ILE A 384 -13.78 42.88 -6.30
CA ILE A 384 -14.58 43.99 -5.78
C ILE A 384 -15.81 43.48 -5.01
N ALA A 385 -16.48 42.41 -5.47
CA ALA A 385 -17.61 41.82 -4.77
C ALA A 385 -17.20 41.20 -3.42
N LEU A 386 -16.17 40.34 -3.40
CA LEU A 386 -15.63 39.75 -2.17
C LEU A 386 -15.08 40.81 -1.22
N GLY A 387 -14.32 41.78 -1.73
CA GLY A 387 -13.82 42.91 -0.94
C GLY A 387 -14.94 43.75 -0.34
N GLY A 388 -15.99 44.05 -1.11
CA GLY A 388 -17.17 44.78 -0.65
C GLY A 388 -17.94 44.04 0.46
N VAL A 389 -18.13 42.73 0.34
CA VAL A 389 -18.77 41.90 1.37
C VAL A 389 -17.94 41.87 2.66
N ILE A 390 -16.61 41.76 2.56
CA ILE A 390 -15.72 41.79 3.72
C ILE A 390 -15.76 43.16 4.41
N VAL A 391 -15.64 44.25 3.65
CA VAL A 391 -15.69 45.62 4.21
C VAL A 391 -17.05 45.92 4.86
N ALA A 392 -18.16 45.52 4.23
CA ALA A 392 -19.49 45.66 4.83
C ALA A 392 -19.62 44.86 6.14
N SER A 393 -19.13 43.62 6.17
CA SER A 393 -19.14 42.76 7.36
C SER A 393 -18.32 43.37 8.51
N VAL A 394 -17.13 43.90 8.22
CA VAL A 394 -16.27 44.58 9.18
C VAL A 394 -16.92 45.88 9.70
N LEU A 395 -17.55 46.68 8.83
CA LEU A 395 -18.25 47.90 9.24
C LEU A 395 -19.46 47.60 10.14
N VAL A 396 -20.25 46.55 9.84
CA VAL A 396 -21.34 46.10 10.71
C VAL A 396 -20.81 45.64 12.07
N PHE A 397 -19.71 44.87 12.09
CA PHE A 397 -19.08 44.43 13.34
C PHE A 397 -18.55 45.60 14.19
N ILE A 398 -17.89 46.58 13.55
CA ILE A 398 -17.45 47.82 14.21
C ILE A 398 -18.65 48.62 14.73
N PHE A 399 -19.76 48.71 13.99
CA PHE A 399 -20.96 49.41 14.45
C PHE A 399 -21.61 48.71 15.65
N VAL A 400 -21.66 47.38 15.66
CA VAL A 400 -22.13 46.58 16.82
C VAL A 400 -21.21 46.79 18.04
N LEU A 401 -19.89 46.83 17.84
CA LEU A 401 -18.93 47.15 18.91
C LEU A 401 -19.12 48.58 19.42
N LEU A 402 -19.29 49.58 18.55
CA LEU A 402 -19.54 50.97 18.93
C LEU A 402 -20.87 51.13 19.67
N MET A 403 -21.92 50.39 19.29
CA MET A 403 -23.19 50.37 20.03
C MET A 403 -23.01 49.73 21.41
N ARG A 404 -22.32 48.58 21.53
CA ARG A 404 -21.99 47.98 22.84
C ARG A 404 -21.11 48.88 23.71
N TYR A 405 -20.16 49.60 23.11
CA TYR A 405 -19.29 50.55 23.78
C TYR A 405 -20.06 51.79 24.25
N LYS A 406 -20.97 52.32 23.43
CA LYS A 406 -21.82 53.48 23.77
C LYS A 406 -22.85 53.16 24.86
N VAL A 407 -23.27 51.90 24.98
CA VAL A 407 -24.06 51.40 26.13
C VAL A 407 -23.24 51.39 27.44
N HIS A 408 -21.91 51.31 27.39
CA HIS A 408 -21.04 51.33 28.58
C HIS A 408 -20.32 52.67 28.83
N GLY A 409 -20.29 53.58 27.85
CA GLY A 409 -19.56 54.86 27.92
C GLY A 409 -20.34 56.04 28.51
N GLY A 410 -21.48 55.79 29.15
CA GLY A 410 -22.45 56.82 29.54
C GLY A 410 -22.20 57.58 30.85
N GLN A 411 -20.98 57.61 31.39
CA GLN A 411 -20.72 58.25 32.71
C GLN A 411 -19.43 59.07 32.76
N PRO A 412 -19.50 60.41 33.01
CA PRO A 412 -18.34 61.29 33.15
C PRO A 412 -17.67 61.19 34.54
N PRO A 413 -16.44 61.72 34.72
CA PRO A 413 -15.50 61.18 35.71
C PRO A 413 -15.51 61.85 37.10
N GLY A 414 -15.45 61.01 38.14
CA GLY A 414 -15.09 61.38 39.52
C GLY A 414 -13.76 60.72 39.93
N LYS A 415 -12.92 61.43 40.70
CA LYS A 415 -11.50 61.08 40.92
C LYS A 415 -11.23 60.12 42.09
N ALA A 416 -10.07 59.44 41.96
CA ALA A 416 -9.32 58.67 42.97
C ALA A 416 -9.91 57.30 43.37
N LYS A 417 -9.10 56.26 43.64
CA LYS A 417 -7.67 56.24 44.01
C LYS A 417 -6.98 54.94 43.51
N ALA A 418 -5.72 55.05 43.09
CA ALA A 418 -4.81 53.94 42.76
C ALA A 418 -3.74 53.80 43.88
N PRO A 419 -2.73 52.89 43.83
CA PRO A 419 -2.50 51.72 42.94
C PRO A 419 -2.78 50.40 43.74
N ALA A 420 -2.19 49.20 43.56
CA ALA A 420 -0.99 48.71 42.86
C ALA A 420 -1.17 47.22 42.39
N PRO A 421 -0.14 46.37 42.10
CA PRO A 421 -0.25 45.44 40.97
C PRO A 421 -0.32 43.93 41.33
N VAL A 422 -0.66 43.11 40.34
CA VAL A 422 -0.27 41.68 40.31
C VAL A 422 0.40 41.36 38.97
N SER A 423 1.71 41.10 39.04
CA SER A 423 2.50 40.51 37.96
C SER A 423 2.64 39.00 38.17
N SER A 424 2.13 38.23 37.21
CA SER A 424 2.74 37.01 36.64
C SER A 424 3.27 35.85 37.52
N VAL A 425 2.96 34.64 37.06
CA VAL A 425 3.68 33.34 37.22
C VAL A 425 3.19 32.37 38.32
N CYS A 426 2.54 31.31 37.82
CA CYS A 426 2.63 29.86 38.07
C CYS A 426 3.05 29.24 39.43
N SER A 427 2.59 27.98 39.56
CA SER A 427 3.05 26.88 40.42
C SER A 427 2.41 26.80 41.81
N GLN A 428 1.61 25.74 41.99
CA GLN A 428 1.47 25.07 43.28
C GLN A 428 1.67 23.56 43.09
N THR A 429 2.83 23.11 43.54
CA THR A 429 3.04 21.75 44.04
C THR A 429 2.76 21.72 45.55
N ASN A 430 2.62 20.49 46.07
CA ASN A 430 2.72 20.07 47.48
C ASN A 430 1.41 19.90 48.27
N GLY A 431 1.29 18.75 48.93
CA GLY A 431 0.21 18.40 49.86
C GLY A 431 0.60 18.62 51.33
N ALA A 432 -0.26 18.15 52.24
CA ALA A 432 0.00 18.11 53.69
C ALA A 432 -0.67 16.88 54.35
N LEU A 433 -0.19 16.53 55.55
CA LEU A 433 -0.36 15.24 56.23
C LEU A 433 -1.68 15.05 57.01
N GLY A 434 -2.06 13.77 57.17
CA GLY A 434 -2.44 13.19 58.47
C GLY A 434 -3.77 12.39 58.53
N PRO A 435 -3.93 11.40 59.45
CA PRO A 435 -2.96 10.60 60.19
C PRO A 435 -3.02 9.07 59.84
N THR A 436 -2.10 8.28 60.38
CA THR A 436 -1.93 6.82 60.11
C THR A 436 -2.85 5.90 60.96
N PRO A 437 -3.24 4.71 60.43
CA PRO A 437 -3.96 3.67 61.18
C PRO A 437 -3.03 2.73 61.97
N ALA A 438 -3.59 2.02 62.96
CA ALA A 438 -2.88 1.09 63.84
C ALA A 438 -2.73 -0.35 63.24
N PRO A 439 -1.70 -1.12 63.63
CA PRO A 439 -1.49 -2.49 63.15
C PRO A 439 -2.26 -3.56 63.97
N PRO A 440 -2.59 -4.72 63.38
CA PRO A 440 -3.14 -5.87 64.10
C PRO A 440 -2.07 -6.65 64.87
N ALA A 441 -2.50 -7.37 65.92
CA ALA A 441 -1.64 -8.19 66.78
C ALA A 441 -1.38 -9.61 66.19
N PRO A 442 -0.28 -10.28 66.57
CA PRO A 442 0.07 -11.61 66.06
C PRO A 442 -0.65 -12.77 66.79
N GLU A 443 -0.92 -13.85 66.05
CA GLU A 443 -1.35 -15.14 66.61
C GLU A 443 -0.20 -15.90 67.29
N PRO A 444 -0.48 -16.74 68.31
CA PRO A 444 0.48 -17.67 68.88
C PRO A 444 0.36 -19.11 68.32
N ALA A 445 1.49 -19.63 67.83
CA ALA A 445 1.91 -21.03 67.71
C ALA A 445 0.96 -22.07 67.06
#